data_AF-A0A2N2E935-F1
#
_entry.id   AF-A0A2N2E935-F1
#
_cell.length_a   1.000
_cell.length_b   1.000
_cell.length_c   1.000
_cell.angle_alpha   90.00
_cell.angle_beta   90.00
_cell.angle_gamma   90.00
#
_symmetry.space_group_name_H-M   'P 1'
#
loop_
_entity.id
_entity.type
_entity.pdbx_description
1 polymer ?
#
loop_
_entity_poly.entity_id
_entity_poly.type
_entity_poly.pdbx_seq_one_letter_code
_entity_poly.pdbx_strand_id
1 'polypeptide(L)'
;MPKIKHLSEYHKVAFELKYKGFSYQNIAEILNKRWPKSRKAKFTVQSIKDWFKEAGTLASDYEHYANEMDDIHAETMEIVRRAGARVREENFRLANEMLVALMGSSNDAVKLAAIKEILDRVEGKPKENIMLNNQDIYELPPQERWKLIPYEIKLRLSRNQYSKETADAIFNWAETGKTKPAKPRPDNQK
;
A
#
# COMPACT_ATOMS: atom_id res chain seq x y z
N MET A 1 -25.49 -1.21 8.04
CA MET A 1 -24.73 -1.18 9.32
C MET A 1 -25.55 -0.85 10.59
N PRO A 2 -26.55 -1.62 11.04
CA PRO A 2 -27.28 -1.34 12.29
C PRO A 2 -26.50 -1.73 13.56
N LYS A 3 -25.69 -2.79 13.49
CA LYS A 3 -24.92 -3.31 14.66
C LYS A 3 -23.70 -2.44 15.00
N ILE A 4 -23.05 -1.84 14.00
CA ILE A 4 -21.86 -0.99 14.18
C ILE A 4 -22.21 0.41 14.73
N LYS A 5 -23.47 0.85 14.66
CA LYS A 5 -23.89 2.18 15.13
C LYS A 5 -23.73 2.39 16.63
N HIS A 6 -23.76 1.31 17.42
CA HIS A 6 -23.65 1.38 18.89
C HIS A 6 -22.21 1.23 19.40
N LEU A 7 -21.26 0.99 18.51
CA LEU A 7 -19.85 0.88 18.86
C LEU A 7 -19.23 2.25 19.11
N SER A 8 -18.48 2.37 20.21
CA SER A 8 -17.73 3.58 20.53
C SER A 8 -16.72 3.93 19.42
N GLU A 9 -16.46 5.23 19.25
CA GLU A 9 -15.51 5.76 18.27
C GLU A 9 -14.12 5.09 18.32
N TYR A 10 -13.63 4.74 19.51
CA TYR A 10 -12.34 4.06 19.64
C TYR A 10 -12.38 2.60 19.12
N HIS A 11 -13.53 1.92 19.17
CA HIS A 11 -13.68 0.59 18.58
C HIS A 11 -13.71 0.66 17.04
N LYS A 12 -14.37 1.67 16.47
CA LYS A 12 -14.36 1.90 15.01
C LYS A 12 -12.93 2.13 14.50
N VAL A 13 -12.15 2.94 15.21
CA VAL A 13 -10.75 3.17 14.86
C VAL A 13 -9.89 1.92 15.08
N ALA A 14 -10.18 1.11 16.10
CA ALA A 14 -9.53 -0.19 16.25
C ALA A 14 -9.81 -1.14 15.07
N PHE A 15 -11.03 -1.11 14.51
CA PHE A 15 -11.39 -1.91 13.33
C PHE A 15 -10.59 -1.50 12.11
N GLU A 16 -10.54 -0.19 11.84
CA GLU A 16 -9.79 0.37 10.74
C GLU A 16 -8.30 0.02 10.84
N LEU A 17 -7.70 0.19 12.03
CA LEU A 17 -6.29 -0.13 12.24
C LEU A 17 -6.00 -1.63 12.12
N LYS A 18 -6.89 -2.49 12.63
CA LYS A 18 -6.74 -3.94 12.48
C LYS A 18 -6.87 -4.36 11.01
N TYR A 19 -7.86 -3.83 10.28
CA TYR A 19 -8.05 -4.08 8.86
C TYR A 19 -6.82 -3.64 8.04
N LYS A 20 -6.21 -2.50 8.39
CA LYS A 20 -4.95 -2.01 7.80
C LYS A 20 -3.71 -2.84 8.18
N GLY A 21 -3.84 -3.85 9.05
CA GLY A 21 -2.75 -4.77 9.42
C GLY A 21 -1.80 -4.25 10.49
N PHE A 22 -2.21 -3.28 11.31
CA PHE A 22 -1.38 -2.82 12.43
C PHE A 22 -1.28 -3.90 13.52
N SER A 23 -0.12 -3.98 14.18
CA SER A 23 0.06 -4.88 15.33
C SER A 23 -0.81 -4.45 16.51
N TYR A 24 -1.22 -5.39 17.35
CA TYR A 24 -2.04 -5.08 18.54
C TYR A 24 -1.37 -4.09 19.50
N GLN A 25 -0.03 -4.06 19.53
CA GLN A 25 0.72 -3.06 20.30
C GLN A 25 0.57 -1.66 19.70
N ASN A 26 0.75 -1.52 18.39
CA ASN A 26 0.58 -0.23 17.71
C ASN A 26 -0.87 0.28 17.84
N ILE A 27 -1.85 -0.62 17.74
CA ILE A 27 -3.26 -0.27 17.97
C ILE A 27 -3.44 0.27 19.39
N ALA A 28 -2.95 -0.44 20.41
CA ALA A 28 -3.06 0.00 21.80
C ALA A 28 -2.41 1.37 22.04
N GLU A 29 -1.21 1.61 21.48
CA GLU A 29 -0.51 2.89 21.58
C GLU A 29 -1.27 4.04 20.90
N ILE A 30 -1.79 3.83 19.68
CA ILE A 30 -2.57 4.83 18.95
C ILE A 30 -3.86 5.17 19.69
N LEU A 31 -4.56 4.15 20.22
CA LEU A 31 -5.80 4.36 20.98
C LEU A 31 -5.52 5.13 22.29
N ASN A 32 -4.45 4.78 23.02
CA ASN A 32 -4.08 5.50 24.24
C ASN A 32 -3.64 6.95 23.96
N LYS A 33 -2.97 7.20 22.83
CA LYS A 33 -2.55 8.56 22.42
C LYS A 33 -3.77 9.42 22.03
N ARG A 34 -4.72 8.85 21.31
CA ARG A 34 -5.89 9.57 20.79
C ARG A 34 -6.99 9.73 21.85
N TRP A 35 -7.09 8.81 22.81
CA TRP A 35 -8.05 8.88 23.92
C TRP A 35 -7.42 8.63 25.29
N PRO A 36 -6.57 9.56 25.78
CA PRO A 36 -5.85 9.38 27.04
C PRO A 36 -6.76 9.31 28.29
N LYS A 37 -8.00 9.79 28.19
CA LYS A 37 -8.99 9.83 29.31
C LYS A 37 -10.19 8.88 29.13
N SER A 38 -10.19 8.05 28.09
CA SER A 38 -11.37 7.19 27.76
C SER A 38 -11.66 6.13 28.82
N ARG A 39 -10.63 5.63 29.52
CA ARG A 39 -10.79 4.63 30.59
C ARG A 39 -9.80 4.90 31.72
N LYS A 40 -10.19 4.53 32.96
CA LYS A 40 -9.27 4.52 34.13
C LYS A 40 -8.08 3.57 33.90
N ALA A 41 -8.28 2.50 33.15
CA ALA A 41 -7.23 1.58 32.71
C ALA A 41 -6.86 1.86 31.25
N LYS A 42 -5.56 1.97 30.94
CA LYS A 42 -5.05 2.11 29.58
C LYS A 42 -5.43 0.90 28.72
N PHE A 43 -5.56 1.09 27.41
CA PHE A 43 -5.70 -0.02 26.47
C PHE A 43 -4.41 -0.84 26.47
N THR A 44 -4.47 -2.10 26.90
CA THR A 44 -3.33 -3.01 26.87
C THR A 44 -3.38 -3.88 25.62
N VAL A 45 -2.23 -4.43 25.23
CA VAL A 45 -2.14 -5.38 24.10
C VAL A 45 -3.11 -6.55 24.29
N GLN A 46 -3.22 -7.05 25.52
CA GLN A 46 -4.13 -8.16 25.84
C GLN A 46 -5.59 -7.76 25.66
N SER A 47 -5.99 -6.57 26.13
CA SER A 47 -7.35 -6.06 25.93
C SER A 47 -7.74 -5.95 24.45
N ILE A 48 -6.81 -5.50 23.60
CA ILE A 48 -7.07 -5.44 22.15
C ILE A 48 -7.15 -6.84 21.54
N LYS A 49 -6.27 -7.77 21.95
CA LYS A 49 -6.37 -9.18 21.52
C LYS A 49 -7.71 -9.81 21.90
N ASP A 50 -8.17 -9.57 23.13
CA ASP A 50 -9.41 -10.14 23.65
C ASP A 50 -10.64 -9.63 22.90
N TRP A 51 -10.61 -8.40 22.39
CA TRP A 51 -11.69 -7.87 21.55
C TRP A 51 -11.84 -8.63 20.24
N PHE A 52 -10.73 -9.10 19.68
CA PHE A 52 -10.64 -9.61 18.31
C PHE A 52 -10.46 -11.12 18.20
N LYS A 53 -10.37 -11.83 19.32
CA LYS A 53 -10.37 -13.29 19.41
C LYS A 53 -11.73 -13.85 18.98
N GLU A 54 -11.84 -15.11 18.55
CA GLU A 54 -13.09 -15.72 18.04
C GLU A 54 -14.31 -15.58 18.98
N ALA A 55 -14.09 -15.66 20.31
CA ALA A 55 -15.13 -15.41 21.32
C ALA A 55 -15.12 -13.96 21.87
N GLY A 56 -14.40 -13.07 21.20
CA GLY A 56 -14.17 -11.69 21.59
C GLY A 56 -15.36 -10.81 21.27
N THR A 57 -15.50 -9.74 22.05
CA THR A 57 -16.66 -8.83 21.98
C THR A 57 -16.84 -8.14 20.63
N LEU A 58 -15.77 -8.03 19.84
CA LEU A 58 -15.77 -7.31 18.57
C LEU A 58 -15.49 -8.20 17.34
N ALA A 59 -15.35 -9.52 17.52
CA ALA A 59 -14.90 -10.40 16.45
C ALA A 59 -15.92 -10.48 15.30
N SER A 60 -17.19 -10.74 15.63
CA SER A 60 -18.27 -10.82 14.64
C SER A 60 -18.51 -9.49 13.93
N ASP A 61 -18.48 -8.37 14.66
CA ASP A 61 -18.66 -7.04 14.07
C ASP A 61 -17.47 -6.65 13.18
N TYR A 62 -16.25 -7.05 13.57
CA TYR A 62 -15.05 -6.84 12.77
C TYR A 62 -15.06 -7.67 11.48
N GLU A 63 -15.53 -8.92 11.53
CA GLU A 63 -15.65 -9.76 10.34
C GLU A 63 -16.62 -9.14 9.33
N HIS A 64 -17.77 -8.64 9.79
CA HIS A 64 -18.71 -7.94 8.93
C HIS A 64 -18.10 -6.66 8.33
N TYR A 65 -17.40 -5.86 9.14
CA TYR A 65 -16.68 -4.67 8.67
C TYR A 65 -15.60 -5.01 7.65
N ALA A 66 -14.84 -6.08 7.86
CA ALA A 66 -13.79 -6.51 6.95
C ALA A 66 -14.35 -6.95 5.60
N ASN A 67 -15.44 -7.70 5.60
CA ASN A 67 -16.13 -8.12 4.37
C ASN A 67 -16.68 -6.91 3.61
N GLU A 68 -17.37 -5.96 4.28
CA GLU A 68 -17.85 -4.74 3.63
C GLU A 68 -16.70 -3.90 3.05
N MET A 69 -15.56 -3.81 3.75
CA MET A 69 -14.40 -3.08 3.23
C MET A 69 -13.75 -3.78 2.05
N ASP A 70 -13.66 -5.11 2.06
CA ASP A 70 -13.15 -5.88 0.93
C ASP A 70 -14.05 -5.72 -0.30
N ASP A 71 -15.37 -5.71 -0.12
CA ASP A 71 -16.36 -5.47 -1.19
C ASP A 71 -16.20 -4.06 -1.79
N ILE A 72 -16.08 -3.03 -0.94
CA ILE A 72 -15.86 -1.64 -1.38
C ILE A 72 -14.53 -1.51 -2.14
N HIS A 73 -13.46 -2.18 -1.66
CA HIS A 73 -12.17 -2.16 -2.36
C HIS A 73 -12.25 -2.87 -3.71
N ALA A 74 -12.95 -4.00 -3.79
CA ALA A 74 -13.16 -4.71 -5.04
C ALA A 74 -13.91 -3.84 -6.06
N GLU A 75 -15.01 -3.22 -5.65
CA GLU A 75 -15.80 -2.30 -6.49
C GLU A 75 -14.96 -1.10 -6.94
N THR A 76 -14.24 -0.45 -6.03
CA THR A 76 -13.36 0.68 -6.34
C THR A 76 -12.29 0.29 -7.35
N MET A 77 -11.68 -0.88 -7.18
CA MET A 77 -10.66 -1.39 -8.08
C MET A 77 -11.23 -1.72 -9.46
N GLU A 78 -12.46 -2.21 -9.52
CA GLU A 78 -13.17 -2.44 -10.78
C GLU A 78 -13.47 -1.12 -11.51
N ILE A 79 -13.91 -0.09 -10.79
CA ILE A 79 -14.12 1.26 -11.33
C ILE A 79 -12.81 1.83 -11.89
N VAL A 80 -11.72 1.74 -11.13
CA VAL A 80 -10.38 2.20 -11.57
C VAL A 80 -9.92 1.40 -12.78
N ARG A 81 -10.14 0.09 -12.82
CA ARG A 81 -9.81 -0.78 -13.95
C ARG A 81 -10.61 -0.40 -15.19
N ARG A 82 -11.93 -0.16 -15.06
CA ARG A 82 -12.80 0.29 -16.17
C ARG A 82 -12.43 1.69 -16.65
N ALA A 83 -12.15 2.62 -15.73
CA ALA A 83 -11.66 3.96 -16.05
C ALA A 83 -10.33 3.90 -16.80
N GLY A 84 -9.37 3.09 -16.31
CA GLY A 84 -8.10 2.86 -16.99
C GLY A 84 -8.26 2.19 -18.36
N ALA A 85 -9.25 1.30 -18.54
CA ALA A 85 -9.58 0.72 -19.83
C ALA A 85 -10.13 1.78 -20.80
N ARG A 86 -11.05 2.65 -20.36
CA ARG A 86 -11.57 3.76 -21.16
C ARG A 86 -10.47 4.74 -21.57
N VAL A 87 -9.60 5.14 -20.65
CA VAL A 87 -8.47 6.04 -20.94
C VAL A 87 -7.53 5.41 -21.97
N ARG A 88 -7.25 4.10 -21.88
CA ARG A 88 -6.45 3.40 -22.89
C ARG A 88 -7.14 3.38 -24.26
N GLU A 89 -8.44 3.15 -24.30
CA GLU A 89 -9.22 3.12 -25.54
C GLU A 89 -9.28 4.51 -26.21
N GLU A 90 -9.51 5.57 -25.44
CA GLU A 90 -9.47 6.96 -25.94
C GLU A 90 -8.08 7.34 -26.45
N ASN A 91 -7.02 6.97 -25.72
CA ASN A 91 -5.65 7.20 -26.15
C ASN A 91 -5.32 6.43 -27.44
N PHE A 92 -5.81 5.20 -27.59
CA PHE A 92 -5.60 4.38 -28.79
C PHE A 92 -6.34 4.96 -30.00
N ARG A 93 -7.60 5.40 -29.82
CA ARG A 93 -8.36 6.04 -30.90
C ARG A 93 -7.68 7.31 -31.41
N LEU A 94 -7.25 8.18 -30.49
CA LEU A 94 -6.58 9.42 -30.85
C LEU A 94 -5.20 9.19 -31.46
N ALA A 95 -4.45 8.20 -30.99
CA ALA A 95 -3.19 7.81 -31.61
C ALA A 95 -3.38 7.32 -33.05
N ASN A 96 -4.46 6.59 -33.33
CA ASN A 96 -4.82 6.17 -34.70
C ASN A 96 -5.23 7.36 -35.57
N GLU A 97 -6.02 8.30 -35.04
CA GLU A 97 -6.37 9.54 -35.75
C GLU A 97 -5.11 10.36 -36.10
N MET A 98 -4.17 10.46 -35.16
CA MET A 98 -2.86 11.08 -35.39
C MET A 98 -2.06 10.32 -36.45
N LEU A 99 -1.95 8.99 -36.38
CA LEU A 99 -1.23 8.18 -37.38
C LEU A 99 -1.79 8.38 -38.80
N VAL A 100 -3.11 8.42 -38.97
CA VAL A 100 -3.76 8.69 -40.26
C VAL A 100 -3.42 10.10 -40.76
N ALA A 101 -3.47 11.11 -39.88
CA ALA A 101 -3.07 12.48 -40.22
C ALA A 101 -1.58 12.59 -40.60
N LEU A 102 -0.72 11.79 -39.96
CA LEU A 102 0.71 11.75 -40.25
C LEU A 102 1.03 11.09 -41.59
N MET A 103 0.30 10.04 -41.95
CA MET A 103 0.42 9.39 -43.26
C MET A 103 0.05 10.31 -44.43
N GLY A 104 -0.86 11.26 -44.20
CA GLY A 104 -1.24 12.27 -45.20
C GLY A 104 -0.31 13.49 -45.28
N SER A 105 0.62 13.66 -44.33
CA SER A 105 1.51 14.84 -44.28
C SER A 105 2.76 14.63 -45.13
N SER A 106 3.11 15.63 -45.95
CA SER A 106 4.38 15.68 -46.68
C SER A 106 5.55 16.23 -45.85
N ASN A 107 5.29 16.74 -44.63
CA ASN A 107 6.29 17.37 -43.78
C ASN A 107 6.72 16.44 -42.63
N ASP A 108 7.99 16.04 -42.64
CA ASP A 108 8.57 15.09 -41.69
C ASP A 108 8.67 15.64 -40.25
N ALA A 109 8.75 16.97 -40.07
CA ALA A 109 8.75 17.56 -38.73
C ALA A 109 7.42 17.33 -37.99
N VAL A 110 6.30 17.35 -38.74
CA VAL A 110 4.96 17.07 -38.20
C VAL A 110 4.83 15.59 -37.84
N LYS A 111 5.39 14.69 -38.68
CA LYS A 111 5.50 13.24 -38.41
C LYS A 111 6.21 12.95 -37.10
N LEU A 112 7.39 13.54 -36.91
CA LEU A 112 8.19 13.36 -35.70
C LEU A 112 7.49 13.89 -34.45
N ALA A 113 6.87 15.07 -34.51
CA ALA A 113 6.19 15.68 -33.37
C ALA A 113 5.02 14.83 -32.88
N ALA A 114 4.16 14.33 -33.77
CA ALA A 114 3.04 13.52 -33.34
C ALA A 114 3.43 12.07 -33.00
N ILE A 115 4.49 11.49 -33.60
CA ILE A 115 5.06 10.21 -33.11
C ILE A 115 5.52 10.36 -31.66
N LYS A 116 6.22 11.45 -31.32
CA LYS A 116 6.63 11.74 -29.95
C LYS A 116 5.44 11.85 -29.02
N GLU A 117 4.38 12.55 -29.43
CA GLU A 117 3.18 12.71 -28.59
C GLU A 117 2.40 11.39 -28.41
N ILE A 118 2.36 10.52 -29.42
CA ILE A 118 1.80 9.17 -29.28
C ILE A 118 2.61 8.36 -28.25
N LEU A 119 3.94 8.37 -28.35
CA LEU A 119 4.83 7.69 -27.39
C LEU A 119 4.62 8.20 -25.96
N ASP A 120 4.60 9.52 -25.77
CA ASP A 120 4.38 10.17 -24.47
C ASP A 120 3.01 9.83 -23.85
N ARG A 121 2.00 9.47 -24.64
CA ARG A 121 0.67 9.07 -24.15
C ARG A 121 0.54 7.57 -23.92
N VAL A 122 1.21 6.75 -24.71
CA VAL A 122 1.14 5.27 -24.63
C VAL A 122 2.09 4.73 -23.56
N GLU A 123 3.35 5.15 -23.59
CA GLU A 123 4.37 4.71 -22.63
C GLU A 123 4.44 5.63 -21.40
N GLY A 124 3.70 6.74 -21.45
CA GLY A 124 3.83 7.85 -20.52
C GLY A 124 4.99 8.76 -20.93
N LYS A 125 4.93 10.03 -20.51
CA LYS A 125 6.07 10.93 -20.67
C LYS A 125 7.28 10.28 -20.00
N PRO A 126 8.48 10.37 -20.60
CA PRO A 126 9.71 10.04 -19.89
C PRO A 126 9.61 10.70 -18.53
N LYS A 127 9.63 9.90 -17.45
CA LYS A 127 9.66 10.47 -16.11
C LYS A 127 10.84 11.43 -16.14
N GLU A 128 10.60 12.70 -15.82
CA GLU A 128 11.70 13.64 -15.56
C GLU A 128 12.71 12.86 -14.74
N ASN A 129 13.97 12.90 -15.16
CA ASN A 129 15.03 12.20 -14.47
C ASN A 129 14.95 12.71 -13.02
N ILE A 130 14.35 11.92 -12.15
CA ILE A 130 14.35 12.21 -10.73
C ILE A 130 15.83 12.03 -10.45
N MET A 131 16.54 13.15 -10.33
CA MET A 131 17.77 13.16 -9.59
C MET A 131 17.33 12.80 -8.16
N LEU A 132 17.14 11.50 -7.95
CA LEU A 132 17.43 10.87 -6.69
C LEU A 132 18.87 11.31 -6.49
N ASN A 133 19.05 12.39 -5.74
CA ASN A 133 20.27 12.55 -4.99
C ASN A 133 20.52 11.16 -4.44
N ASN A 134 21.65 10.55 -4.78
CA ASN A 134 22.09 9.27 -4.23
C ASN A 134 22.36 9.46 -2.73
N GLN A 135 21.40 9.98 -1.95
CA GLN A 135 21.20 9.52 -0.61
C GLN A 135 20.84 8.05 -0.79
N ASP A 136 21.89 7.26 -0.73
CA ASP A 136 21.84 5.82 -0.78
C ASP A 136 20.64 5.38 0.04
N ILE A 137 19.71 4.60 -0.53
CA ILE A 137 18.49 4.15 0.16
C ILE A 137 18.84 3.44 1.50
N TYR A 138 20.10 3.00 1.64
CA TYR A 138 20.76 2.50 2.84
C TYR A 138 20.97 3.53 3.97
N GLU A 139 21.04 4.81 3.66
CA GLU A 139 21.19 5.93 4.60
C GLU A 139 19.85 6.39 5.18
N LEU A 140 18.73 6.06 4.52
CA LEU A 140 17.41 6.38 5.03
C LEU A 140 17.14 5.61 6.35
N PRO A 141 16.53 6.25 7.36
CA PRO A 141 16.14 5.55 8.57
C PRO A 141 15.11 4.44 8.25
N PRO A 142 15.09 3.33 9.02
CA PRO A 142 14.20 2.20 8.75
C PRO A 142 12.72 2.57 8.58
N GLN A 143 12.26 3.58 9.31
CA GLN A 143 10.89 4.08 9.23
C GLN A 143 10.53 4.67 7.87
N GLU A 144 11.49 5.33 7.21
CA GLU A 144 11.29 5.89 5.88
C GLU A 144 11.43 4.83 4.79
N ARG A 145 12.37 3.90 4.94
CA ARG A 145 12.41 2.70 4.08
C ARG A 145 11.11 1.90 4.14
N TRP A 146 10.51 1.78 5.33
CA TRP A 146 9.22 1.11 5.47
C TRP A 146 8.12 1.83 4.67
N LYS A 147 8.15 3.16 4.57
CA LYS A 147 7.18 3.92 3.75
C LYS A 147 7.33 3.61 2.27
N LEU A 148 8.54 3.31 1.80
CA LEU A 148 8.84 2.96 0.40
C LEU A 148 8.32 1.59 -0.02
N ILE A 149 8.04 0.68 0.93
CA ILE A 149 7.47 -0.63 0.61
C ILE A 149 6.00 -0.45 0.16
N PRO A 150 5.62 -0.98 -1.03
CA PRO A 150 4.24 -0.98 -1.51
C PRO A 150 3.23 -1.50 -0.48
N TYR A 151 2.02 -0.95 -0.49
CA TYR A 151 0.97 -1.29 0.46
C TYR A 151 0.56 -2.76 0.37
N GLU A 152 0.51 -3.32 -0.84
CA GLU A 152 0.14 -4.71 -1.12
C GLU A 152 1.12 -5.69 -0.46
N ILE A 153 2.41 -5.34 -0.46
CA ILE A 153 3.46 -6.14 0.17
C ILE A 153 3.29 -6.11 1.70
N LYS A 154 3.01 -4.94 2.28
CA LYS A 154 2.72 -4.81 3.72
C LYS A 154 1.49 -5.60 4.14
N LEU A 155 0.43 -5.59 3.31
CA LEU A 155 -0.81 -6.31 3.57
C LEU A 155 -0.61 -7.83 3.50
N ARG A 156 0.15 -8.31 2.51
CA ARG A 156 0.49 -9.73 2.38
C ARG A 156 1.40 -10.21 3.50
N LEU A 157 2.35 -9.38 3.94
CA LEU A 157 3.19 -9.64 5.12
C LEU A 157 2.35 -9.79 6.39
N SER A 158 1.42 -8.86 6.65
CA SER A 158 0.57 -8.92 7.84
C SER A 158 -0.39 -10.12 7.84
N ARG A 159 -0.75 -10.62 6.65
CA ARG A 159 -1.59 -11.80 6.44
C ARG A 159 -0.79 -13.11 6.37
N ASN A 160 0.54 -13.10 6.59
CA ASN A 160 1.42 -14.27 6.46
C ASN A 160 1.30 -15.00 5.11
N GLN A 161 1.08 -14.24 4.03
CA GLN A 161 0.89 -14.80 2.68
C GLN A 161 2.21 -14.97 1.90
N TYR A 162 3.34 -14.62 2.52
CA TYR A 162 4.67 -14.84 1.97
C TYR A 162 5.33 -16.05 2.64
N SER A 163 6.19 -16.76 1.89
CA SER A 163 7.10 -17.74 2.50
C SER A 163 7.98 -17.05 3.54
N LYS A 164 8.41 -17.78 4.56
CA LYS A 164 9.26 -17.26 5.64
C LYS A 164 10.49 -16.55 5.10
N GLU A 165 11.14 -17.13 4.09
CA GLU A 165 12.31 -16.56 3.41
C GLU A 165 12.01 -15.20 2.75
N THR A 166 10.85 -15.08 2.10
CA THR A 166 10.44 -13.84 1.42
C THR A 166 10.09 -12.76 2.45
N ALA A 167 9.41 -13.14 3.53
CA ALA A 167 9.09 -12.21 4.61
C ALA A 167 10.37 -11.67 5.27
N ASP A 168 11.31 -12.55 5.61
CA ASP A 168 12.59 -12.22 6.22
C ASP A 168 13.44 -11.30 5.32
N ALA A 169 13.43 -11.54 4.00
CA ALA A 169 14.11 -10.68 3.05
C ALA A 169 13.53 -9.25 3.03
N ILE A 170 12.21 -9.11 3.10
CA ILE A 170 11.55 -7.80 3.09
C ILE A 170 11.81 -7.05 4.40
N PHE A 171 11.75 -7.74 5.55
CA PHE A 171 12.11 -7.15 6.85
C PHE A 171 13.59 -6.75 6.90
N ASN A 172 14.49 -7.60 6.41
CA ASN A 172 15.92 -7.28 6.33
C ASN A 172 16.19 -6.06 5.43
N TRP A 173 15.49 -5.95 4.31
CA TRP A 173 15.60 -4.79 3.43
C TRP A 173 15.07 -3.50 4.11
N ALA A 174 13.96 -3.58 4.83
CA ALA A 174 13.45 -2.46 5.60
C ALA A 174 14.44 -1.95 6.66
N GLU A 175 15.08 -2.88 7.36
CA GLU A 175 16.01 -2.59 8.45
C GLU A 175 17.37 -2.10 7.93
N THR A 176 17.91 -2.72 6.88
CA THR A 176 19.30 -2.50 6.43
C THR A 176 19.43 -1.82 5.08
N GLY A 177 18.34 -1.68 4.33
CA GLY A 177 18.34 -1.29 2.91
C GLY A 177 18.85 -2.37 1.96
N LYS A 178 19.39 -3.49 2.46
CA LYS A 178 20.07 -4.53 1.67
C LYS A 178 19.14 -5.71 1.36
N THR A 179 19.17 -6.15 0.10
CA THR A 179 18.36 -7.27 -0.40
C THR A 179 18.92 -8.66 -0.04
N LYS A 180 20.14 -8.72 0.51
CA LYS A 180 20.73 -9.95 1.06
C LYS A 180 20.95 -9.78 2.56
N PRO A 181 20.56 -10.76 3.39
CA PRO A 181 20.98 -10.77 4.79
C PRO A 181 22.51 -10.79 4.82
N ALA A 182 23.11 -9.89 5.59
CA ALA A 182 24.54 -9.96 5.85
C ALA A 182 24.82 -11.33 6.48
N LYS A 183 25.72 -12.12 5.89
CA LYS A 183 26.19 -13.35 6.53
C LYS A 183 26.63 -12.97 7.95
N PRO A 184 26.20 -13.70 9.00
CA PRO A 184 26.72 -13.46 10.33
C PRO A 184 28.25 -13.57 10.24
N ARG A 185 28.95 -12.54 10.73
CA ARG A 185 30.39 -12.64 10.93
C ARG A 185 30.58 -13.77 11.93
N PRO A 186 31.47 -14.75 11.68
CA PRO A 186 31.81 -15.70 12.72
C PRO A 186 32.36 -14.90 13.89
N ASP A 187 31.72 -15.05 15.06
CA ASP A 187 32.19 -14.47 16.29
C ASP A 187 33.66 -14.86 16.47
N ASN A 188 34.52 -13.85 16.65
CA ASN A 188 35.86 -14.06 17.13
C ASN A 188 35.74 -14.59 18.56
N GLN A 189 35.68 -15.91 18.70
CA GLN A 189 36.13 -16.58 19.91
C GLN A 189 37.62 -16.31 20.06
N LYS A 190 37.97 -15.37 20.93
CA LYS A 190 39.07 -15.46 21.91
C LYS A 190 39.07 -14.25 22.82
#